data_AF-A0A534QQN7-F1
#
_entry.id   AF-A0A534QQN7-F1
#
_cell.length_a   1.000
_cell.length_b   1.000
_cell.length_c   1.000
_cell.angle_alpha   90.00
_cell.angle_beta   90.00
_cell.angle_gamma   90.00
#
_symmetry.space_group_name_H-M   'P 1'
#
loop_
_entity.id
_entity.type
_entity.pdbx_description
1 polymer ?
#
loop_
_entity_poly.entity_id
_entity_poly.type
_entity_poly.pdbx_seq_one_letter_code
_entity_poly.pdbx_strand_id
1 'polypeptide(L)'
;MSDLRGRRFNASVRLTHVADFVYSLTRFPRNPFLGERNEAPSEAAERGRRLFNDTKTQCAACHEGPSATTELFTDRRPNPDFVRAEPPGAATNNPFLRHAVSTENLFDLTDPFVVASANRTFQNETAPIPASRGPLLDYVTPVLTDVWNTAPYLHDGSAATLLDVIRFCNTRRTDCGQPGLGRNINDLHGRTSLLTPQQLNDLVAFQKAPHGPVAAGAESVVKAGQFALRTVLLKFGKRPGRGRFRIVGTATPGSLPVDPKTGGLSLTLAVPAGEAMVVHLTEAPAQKVKGGRHRFSYRTPRSDPPVTIHLTRLEFGDYRLVVNGRRADLSALDNGALDVTVALVTGQTQFVENRVLTASNDGRTLVLGNRRRW
;
A
#
# COMPACT_ATOMS: atom_id res chain seq x y z
N MET A 1 -31.15 21.56 28.10
CA MET A 1 -31.74 20.43 27.36
C MET A 1 -32.01 19.28 28.32
N SER A 2 -32.89 18.34 27.98
CA SER A 2 -33.19 17.15 28.78
C SER A 2 -32.81 15.89 28.02
N ASP A 3 -32.30 14.84 28.68
CA ASP A 3 -32.04 13.55 28.01
C ASP A 3 -33.36 12.81 27.74
N LEU A 4 -33.24 11.64 27.10
CA LEU A 4 -34.34 10.70 26.87
C LEU A 4 -35.02 10.19 28.16
N ARG A 5 -34.51 10.56 29.35
CA ARG A 5 -35.07 10.26 30.67
C ARG A 5 -35.51 11.52 31.43
N GLY A 6 -35.57 12.67 30.76
CA GLY A 6 -36.07 13.93 31.32
C GLY A 6 -35.10 14.65 32.27
N ARG A 7 -33.84 14.22 32.41
CA ARG A 7 -32.86 14.92 33.25
C ARG A 7 -32.38 16.18 32.56
N ARG A 8 -32.61 17.34 33.19
CA ARG A 8 -32.09 18.63 32.72
C ARG A 8 -30.59 18.72 32.99
N PHE A 9 -29.80 18.88 31.95
CA PHE A 9 -28.37 19.19 32.06
C PHE A 9 -28.03 20.47 31.30
N ASN A 10 -27.06 21.21 31.84
CA ASN A 10 -26.40 22.33 31.19
C ASN A 10 -25.31 21.77 30.26
N ALA A 11 -25.71 21.14 29.15
CA ALA A 11 -24.80 21.09 28.01
C ALA A 11 -24.60 22.53 27.57
N SER A 12 -23.35 22.98 27.42
CA SER A 12 -23.12 24.34 26.96
C SER A 12 -23.85 24.50 25.62
N VAL A 13 -24.74 25.49 25.52
CA VAL A 13 -25.53 25.77 24.31
C VAL A 13 -24.63 25.86 23.06
N ARG A 14 -23.38 26.27 23.26
CA ARG A 14 -22.33 26.34 22.24
C ARG A 14 -21.96 24.98 21.63
N LEU A 15 -21.88 23.90 22.42
CA LEU A 15 -21.57 22.55 21.90
C LEU A 15 -22.73 21.97 21.11
N THR A 16 -23.97 22.26 21.52
CA THR A 16 -25.17 21.89 20.77
C THR A 16 -25.19 22.57 19.39
N HIS A 17 -24.87 23.87 19.31
CA HIS A 17 -24.84 24.58 18.03
C HIS A 17 -23.80 24.02 17.04
N VAL A 18 -22.64 23.52 17.54
CA VAL A 18 -21.65 22.86 16.67
C VAL A 18 -22.19 21.53 16.14
N ALA A 19 -22.84 20.74 16.98
CA ALA A 19 -23.48 19.50 16.55
C ALA A 19 -24.58 19.78 15.52
N ASP A 20 -25.45 20.76 15.78
CA ASP A 20 -26.52 21.16 14.85
C ASP A 20 -25.95 21.63 13.52
N PHE A 21 -24.87 22.41 13.52
CA PHE A 21 -24.16 22.79 12.30
C PHE A 21 -23.68 21.57 11.52
N VAL A 22 -22.98 20.63 12.16
CA VAL A 22 -22.48 19.40 11.52
C VAL A 22 -23.63 18.57 10.94
N TYR A 23 -24.74 18.40 11.67
CA TYR A 23 -25.92 17.68 11.19
C TYR A 23 -26.69 18.41 10.10
N SER A 24 -26.57 19.73 10.00
CA SER A 24 -27.23 20.54 8.97
C SER A 24 -26.52 20.50 7.61
N LEU A 25 -25.30 19.94 7.53
CA LEU A 25 -24.53 19.86 6.29
C LEU A 25 -25.23 18.95 5.28
N THR A 26 -25.66 19.55 4.17
CA THR A 26 -26.36 18.86 3.06
C THR A 26 -25.63 19.01 1.72
N ARG A 27 -24.53 19.77 1.70
CA ARG A 27 -23.69 19.99 0.51
C ARG A 27 -22.29 19.51 0.81
N PHE A 28 -21.82 18.56 0.01
CA PHE A 28 -20.48 17.99 0.11
C PHE A 28 -19.69 18.30 -1.17
N PRO A 29 -18.36 18.46 -1.08
CA PRO A 29 -17.52 18.58 -2.26
C PRO A 29 -17.76 17.41 -3.21
N ARG A 30 -17.87 17.70 -4.51
CA ARG A 30 -17.92 16.65 -5.51
C ARG A 30 -16.54 16.00 -5.61
N ASN A 31 -16.49 14.66 -5.57
CA ASN A 31 -15.27 13.92 -5.84
C ASN A 31 -14.89 14.09 -7.33
N PRO A 32 -13.74 14.72 -7.66
CA PRO A 32 -13.33 14.96 -9.04
C PRO A 32 -12.90 13.68 -9.77
N PHE A 33 -12.66 12.59 -9.05
CA PHE A 33 -12.26 11.29 -9.60
C PHE A 33 -13.44 10.37 -9.91
N LEU A 34 -14.66 10.77 -9.51
CA LEU A 34 -15.90 10.17 -9.98
C LEU A 34 -16.47 11.05 -11.10
N GLY A 35 -16.92 10.43 -12.20
CA GLY A 35 -17.53 11.11 -13.33
C GLY A 35 -18.84 11.85 -12.97
N GLU A 36 -19.66 12.18 -13.97
CA GLU A 36 -20.94 12.85 -13.68
C GLU A 36 -21.78 12.05 -12.67
N ARG A 37 -22.41 12.75 -11.72
CA ARG A 37 -23.28 12.18 -10.67
C ARG A 37 -22.64 11.16 -9.72
N ASN A 38 -21.31 11.13 -9.60
CA ASN A 38 -20.58 10.14 -8.78
C ASN A 38 -20.69 8.68 -9.28
N GLU A 39 -21.17 8.45 -10.51
CA GLU A 39 -21.55 7.11 -10.99
C GLU A 39 -20.55 6.48 -11.97
N ALA A 40 -19.57 7.24 -12.48
CA ALA A 40 -18.65 6.77 -13.51
C ALA A 40 -17.19 6.82 -13.03
N PRO A 41 -16.72 5.81 -12.27
CA PRO A 41 -15.31 5.67 -11.95
C PRO A 41 -14.48 5.36 -13.20
N SER A 42 -13.18 5.68 -13.16
CA SER A 42 -12.26 5.29 -14.23
C SER A 42 -12.08 3.77 -14.31
N GLU A 43 -11.66 3.25 -15.47
CA GLU A 43 -11.31 1.82 -15.60
C GLU A 43 -10.22 1.38 -14.62
N ALA A 44 -9.28 2.28 -14.29
CA ALA A 44 -8.25 2.02 -13.29
C ALA A 44 -8.85 1.86 -11.89
N ALA A 45 -9.82 2.71 -11.54
CA ALA A 45 -10.52 2.62 -10.27
C ALA A 45 -11.36 1.33 -10.18
N GLU A 46 -11.98 0.88 -11.27
CA GLU A 46 -12.69 -0.42 -11.28
C GLU A 46 -11.75 -1.62 -11.15
N ARG A 47 -10.58 -1.59 -11.79
CA ARG A 47 -9.53 -2.61 -11.56
C ARG A 47 -9.06 -2.57 -10.10
N GLY A 48 -8.88 -1.38 -9.55
CA GLY A 48 -8.55 -1.14 -8.15
C GLY A 48 -9.57 -1.71 -7.18
N ARG A 49 -10.88 -1.54 -7.47
CA ARG A 49 -11.96 -2.11 -6.67
C ARG A 49 -11.91 -3.63 -6.61
N ARG A 50 -11.61 -4.29 -7.74
CA ARG A 50 -11.42 -5.75 -7.77
C ARG A 50 -10.25 -6.20 -6.91
N LEU A 51 -9.14 -5.44 -6.94
CA LEU A 51 -7.99 -5.70 -6.07
C LEU A 51 -8.36 -5.49 -4.60
N PHE A 52 -9.09 -4.43 -4.28
CA PHE A 52 -9.54 -4.11 -2.92
C PHE A 52 -10.43 -5.20 -2.32
N ASN A 53 -11.30 -5.79 -3.16
CA ASN A 53 -12.20 -6.89 -2.79
C ASN A 53 -11.54 -8.28 -2.80
N ASP A 54 -10.30 -8.39 -3.30
CA ASP A 54 -9.62 -9.67 -3.39
C ASP A 54 -9.28 -10.19 -1.99
N THR A 55 -9.60 -11.46 -1.72
CA THR A 55 -9.30 -12.09 -0.43
C THR A 55 -7.80 -12.15 -0.13
N LYS A 56 -6.94 -12.03 -1.16
CA LYS A 56 -5.49 -11.97 -1.00
C LYS A 56 -4.98 -10.62 -0.53
N THR A 57 -5.65 -9.51 -0.82
CA THR A 57 -5.24 -8.15 -0.43
C THR A 57 -5.83 -7.75 0.92
N GLN A 58 -7.00 -8.31 1.28
CA GLN A 58 -7.63 -8.17 2.60
C GLN A 58 -8.11 -6.76 2.98
N CYS A 59 -8.10 -5.79 2.05
CA CYS A 59 -8.55 -4.42 2.33
C CYS A 59 -10.01 -4.39 2.83
N ALA A 60 -10.88 -5.14 2.15
CA ALA A 60 -12.30 -5.27 2.45
C ALA A 60 -12.63 -5.94 3.80
N ALA A 61 -11.65 -6.48 4.54
CA ALA A 61 -11.87 -7.10 5.84
C ALA A 61 -12.10 -6.09 6.97
N CYS A 62 -11.59 -4.86 6.80
CA CYS A 62 -11.76 -3.75 7.74
C CYS A 62 -12.45 -2.57 7.05
N HIS A 63 -12.08 -2.27 5.81
CA HIS A 63 -12.72 -1.22 5.02
C HIS A 63 -13.92 -1.77 4.26
N GLU A 64 -14.96 -2.12 5.01
CA GLU A 64 -16.19 -2.67 4.47
C GLU A 64 -16.97 -1.59 3.75
N GLY A 65 -17.14 -1.77 2.45
CA GLY A 65 -17.89 -0.83 1.62
C GLY A 65 -19.40 -1.06 1.70
N PRO A 66 -20.15 -0.18 1.03
CA PRO A 66 -21.58 -0.10 1.17
C PRO A 66 -22.39 -1.36 0.90
N SER A 67 -23.41 -1.54 1.74
CA SER A 67 -24.71 -2.04 1.29
C SER A 67 -25.42 -0.96 0.44
N ALA A 68 -26.55 -1.27 -0.19
CA ALA A 68 -27.35 -0.32 -0.99
C ALA A 68 -27.75 1.01 -0.28
N THR A 69 -27.35 1.25 0.98
CA THR A 69 -27.73 2.41 1.78
C THR A 69 -26.61 3.07 2.63
N THR A 70 -25.36 2.57 2.65
CA THR A 70 -24.31 3.11 3.56
C THR A 70 -22.89 3.05 2.99
N GLU A 71 -22.44 4.07 2.25
CA GLU A 71 -21.17 4.05 1.49
C GLU A 71 -19.93 4.57 2.23
N LEU A 72 -19.70 4.13 3.48
CA LEU A 72 -18.64 4.72 4.32
C LEU A 72 -17.29 3.98 4.29
N PHE A 73 -17.21 2.78 3.70
CA PHE A 73 -15.94 2.03 3.54
C PHE A 73 -15.17 1.81 4.85
N THR A 74 -15.89 1.41 5.89
CA THR A 74 -15.39 1.16 7.24
C THR A 74 -16.27 0.13 7.91
N ASP A 75 -15.66 -0.74 8.71
CA ASP A 75 -16.40 -1.72 9.50
C ASP A 75 -17.15 -1.06 10.66
N ARG A 76 -16.58 -0.03 11.30
CA ARG A 76 -17.13 0.69 12.48
C ARG A 76 -17.93 -0.22 13.43
N ARG A 77 -17.46 -1.46 13.59
CA ARG A 77 -18.18 -2.51 14.33
C ARG A 77 -18.19 -2.17 15.81
N PRO A 78 -19.23 -2.56 16.56
CA PRO A 78 -19.20 -2.44 18.01
C PRO A 78 -18.01 -3.21 18.60
N ASN A 79 -17.30 -2.58 19.52
CA ASN A 79 -16.31 -3.25 20.36
C ASN A 79 -17.04 -4.15 21.37
N PRO A 80 -16.90 -5.48 21.33
CA PRO A 80 -17.58 -6.38 22.26
C PRO A 80 -17.14 -6.17 23.72
N ASP A 81 -15.95 -5.61 23.94
CA ASP A 81 -15.39 -5.35 25.26
C ASP A 81 -15.79 -3.97 25.82
N PHE A 82 -16.58 -3.18 25.08
CA PHE A 82 -17.00 -1.86 25.55
C PHE A 82 -18.13 -1.95 26.58
N VAL A 83 -17.83 -1.55 27.82
CA VAL A 83 -18.80 -1.50 28.92
C VAL A 83 -19.33 -0.08 29.10
N ARG A 84 -20.54 0.20 28.59
CA ARG A 84 -21.18 1.54 28.66
C ARG A 84 -21.27 2.12 30.08
N ALA A 85 -21.40 1.27 31.10
CA ALA A 85 -21.57 1.70 32.49
C ALA A 85 -20.24 2.08 33.17
N GLU A 86 -19.09 1.73 32.59
CA GLU A 86 -17.80 2.11 33.14
C GLU A 86 -17.55 3.61 32.96
N PRO A 87 -16.93 4.28 33.96
CA PRO A 87 -16.49 5.65 33.80
C PRO A 87 -15.53 5.81 32.61
N PRO A 88 -15.60 6.92 31.84
CA PRO A 88 -14.65 7.17 30.77
C PRO A 88 -13.21 7.16 31.29
N GLY A 89 -12.38 6.31 30.71
CA GLY A 89 -10.95 6.22 31.00
C GLY A 89 -10.12 6.35 29.72
N ALA A 90 -8.82 6.64 29.89
CA ALA A 90 -7.89 6.81 28.77
C ALA A 90 -7.80 5.57 27.85
N ALA A 91 -8.11 4.38 28.37
CA ALA A 91 -8.08 3.12 27.62
C ALA A 91 -9.47 2.49 27.36
N THR A 92 -10.53 2.92 28.06
CA THR A 92 -11.84 2.22 28.11
C THR A 92 -12.96 2.94 27.35
N ASN A 93 -12.73 4.15 26.85
CA ASN A 93 -13.79 4.99 26.26
C ASN A 93 -14.00 4.80 24.73
N ASN A 94 -13.67 3.63 24.17
CA ASN A 94 -13.84 3.38 22.74
C ASN A 94 -14.93 2.32 22.46
N PRO A 95 -16.07 2.71 21.85
CA PRO A 95 -17.16 1.80 21.53
C PRO A 95 -16.97 1.03 20.20
N PHE A 96 -15.90 1.29 19.45
CA PHE A 96 -15.67 0.69 18.12
C PHE A 96 -14.50 -0.28 18.10
N LEU A 97 -14.60 -1.33 17.28
CA LEU A 97 -13.51 -2.25 17.00
C LEU A 97 -12.28 -1.49 16.47
N ARG A 98 -11.09 -1.96 16.87
CA ARG A 98 -9.81 -1.41 16.43
C ARG A 98 -8.97 -2.50 15.78
N HIS A 99 -8.10 -2.08 14.87
CA HIS A 99 -7.20 -2.97 14.13
C HIS A 99 -5.77 -2.49 14.24
N ALA A 100 -4.84 -3.42 14.46
CA ALA A 100 -3.42 -3.17 14.37
C ALA A 100 -2.99 -3.06 12.91
N VAL A 101 -2.48 -1.90 12.50
CA VAL A 101 -1.95 -1.67 11.14
C VAL A 101 -0.46 -1.31 11.13
N SER A 102 0.21 -1.43 12.28
CA SER A 102 1.66 -1.22 12.46
C SER A 102 2.16 0.19 12.08
N THR A 103 1.33 1.20 12.32
CA THR A 103 1.64 2.62 12.06
C THR A 103 1.92 3.41 13.33
N GLU A 104 2.01 2.76 14.49
CA GLU A 104 2.27 3.41 15.77
C GLU A 104 3.59 4.20 15.76
N ASN A 105 3.55 5.38 16.39
CA ASN A 105 4.69 6.26 16.54
C ASN A 105 5.11 6.38 18.02
N LEU A 106 6.11 7.23 18.28
CA LEU A 106 6.63 7.45 19.63
C LEU A 106 5.54 7.87 20.64
N PHE A 107 4.57 8.68 20.23
CA PHE A 107 3.48 9.16 21.10
C PHE A 107 2.46 8.06 21.41
N ASP A 108 2.26 7.12 20.49
CA ASP A 108 1.40 5.97 20.71
C ASP A 108 2.00 5.04 21.76
N LEU A 109 3.31 4.83 21.70
CA LEU A 109 4.08 3.94 22.58
C LEU A 109 4.37 4.55 23.96
N THR A 110 4.28 5.87 24.10
CA THR A 110 4.62 6.58 25.34
C THR A 110 3.39 6.70 26.26
N ASP A 111 3.52 6.31 27.53
CA ASP A 111 2.52 6.62 28.55
C ASP A 111 2.56 8.12 28.89
N PRO A 112 1.52 8.89 28.55
CA PRO A 112 1.52 10.33 28.77
C PRO A 112 1.53 10.71 30.26
N PHE A 113 1.08 9.83 31.17
CA PHE A 113 1.14 10.07 32.62
C PHE A 113 2.59 10.11 33.12
N VAL A 114 3.45 9.23 32.61
CA VAL A 114 4.88 9.20 32.97
C VAL A 114 5.57 10.50 32.58
N VAL A 115 5.29 11.00 31.36
CA VAL A 115 5.83 12.27 30.87
C VAL A 115 5.31 13.46 31.70
N ALA A 116 4.00 13.51 31.95
CA ALA A 116 3.39 14.58 32.74
C ALA A 116 3.88 14.60 34.20
N SER A 117 4.09 13.43 34.80
CA SER A 117 4.63 13.29 36.15
C SER A 117 6.08 13.79 36.24
N ALA A 118 6.92 13.40 35.30
CA ALA A 118 8.32 13.82 35.26
C ALA A 118 8.46 15.33 35.08
N ASN A 119 7.61 15.93 34.23
CA ASN A 119 7.68 17.35 33.89
C ASN A 119 6.80 18.25 34.79
N ARG A 120 5.96 17.66 35.65
CA ARG A 120 4.92 18.35 36.44
C ARG A 120 3.97 19.18 35.56
N THR A 121 3.56 18.62 34.43
CA THR A 121 2.72 19.30 33.42
C THR A 121 1.31 18.71 33.33
N PHE A 122 0.64 18.50 34.47
CA PHE A 122 -0.74 18.06 34.46
C PHE A 122 -1.66 19.19 33.98
N GLN A 123 -2.58 18.88 33.07
CA GLN A 123 -3.63 19.82 32.65
C GLN A 123 -4.62 20.10 33.77
N ASN A 124 -4.78 19.13 34.68
CA ASN A 124 -5.58 19.24 35.88
C ASN A 124 -4.86 18.48 37.01
N GLU A 125 -4.55 19.17 38.10
CA GLU A 125 -3.84 18.57 39.25
C GLU A 125 -4.78 17.76 40.15
N THR A 126 -6.11 17.99 40.06
CA THR A 126 -7.13 17.30 40.87
C THR A 126 -7.63 16.01 40.22
N ALA A 127 -7.48 15.87 38.90
CA ALA A 127 -7.72 14.63 38.17
C ALA A 127 -6.54 14.44 37.20
N PRO A 128 -5.70 13.38 37.33
CA PRO A 128 -4.47 13.26 36.56
C PRO A 128 -4.79 13.17 35.07
N ILE A 129 -4.75 14.32 34.40
CA ILE A 129 -4.90 14.45 32.95
C ILE A 129 -3.56 14.98 32.44
N PRO A 130 -2.87 14.24 31.57
CA PRO A 130 -3.28 12.94 31.01
C PRO A 130 -3.21 11.79 32.04
N ALA A 131 -4.18 10.88 31.97
CA ALA A 131 -4.21 9.67 32.79
C ALA A 131 -3.28 8.60 32.20
N SER A 132 -2.85 7.65 33.04
CA SER A 132 -2.01 6.54 32.57
C SER A 132 -2.76 5.69 31.57
N ARG A 133 -2.07 5.31 30.49
CA ARG A 133 -2.56 4.34 29.50
C ARG A 133 -1.42 3.50 28.95
N GLY A 134 -1.75 2.29 28.50
CA GLY A 134 -0.85 1.47 27.70
C GLY A 134 -0.60 2.04 26.29
N PRO A 135 0.22 1.34 25.48
CA PRO A 135 0.48 1.73 24.11
C PRO A 135 -0.79 1.68 23.25
N LEU A 136 -0.91 2.60 22.29
CA LEU A 136 -1.99 2.63 21.30
C LEU A 136 -1.54 1.96 20.01
N LEU A 137 -1.75 0.65 19.91
CA LEU A 137 -1.29 -0.14 18.75
C LEU A 137 -2.39 -0.38 17.70
N ASP A 138 -3.64 -0.11 18.07
CA ASP A 138 -4.81 -0.39 17.26
C ASP A 138 -5.62 0.89 17.03
N TYR A 139 -6.21 1.00 15.83
CA TYR A 139 -6.96 2.17 15.41
C TYR A 139 -8.34 1.79 14.91
N VAL A 140 -9.32 2.68 15.12
CA VAL A 140 -10.64 2.54 14.49
C VAL A 140 -10.48 2.79 12.99
N THR A 141 -11.03 1.90 12.17
CA THR A 141 -10.96 2.03 10.71
C THR A 141 -11.60 3.35 10.26
N PRO A 142 -10.87 4.27 9.61
CA PRO A 142 -11.45 5.51 9.12
C PRO A 142 -12.40 5.24 7.94
N VAL A 143 -13.30 6.19 7.68
CA VAL A 143 -14.11 6.16 6.45
C VAL A 143 -13.22 6.44 5.25
N LEU A 144 -13.44 5.77 4.12
CA LEU A 144 -12.71 6.08 2.88
C LEU A 144 -13.47 7.04 1.96
N THR A 145 -14.76 7.31 2.24
CA THR A 145 -15.50 8.36 1.55
C THR A 145 -14.73 9.67 1.67
N ASP A 146 -14.47 10.30 0.52
CA ASP A 146 -13.72 11.54 0.39
C ASP A 146 -12.24 11.52 0.82
N VAL A 147 -11.64 10.35 1.04
CA VAL A 147 -10.19 10.24 1.39
C VAL A 147 -9.26 10.87 0.33
N TRP A 148 -9.74 11.08 -0.89
CA TRP A 148 -9.00 11.81 -1.94
C TRP A 148 -8.65 13.25 -1.57
N ASN A 149 -9.32 13.88 -0.59
CA ASN A 149 -9.12 15.28 -0.20
C ASN A 149 -8.53 15.50 1.20
N THR A 150 -8.02 14.44 1.85
CA THR A 150 -7.63 14.49 3.27
C THR A 150 -6.15 14.23 3.52
N ALA A 151 -5.27 14.37 2.54
CA ALA A 151 -3.83 14.22 2.76
C ALA A 151 -3.33 15.24 3.82
N PRO A 152 -2.33 14.88 4.66
CA PRO A 152 -1.66 13.58 4.72
C PRO A 152 -2.50 12.51 5.43
N TYR A 153 -2.09 11.25 5.27
CA TYR A 153 -2.83 10.06 5.69
C TYR A 153 -2.22 9.37 6.91
N LEU A 154 -2.97 8.43 7.46
CA LEU A 154 -2.76 7.76 8.76
C LEU A 154 -3.04 8.68 9.95
N HIS A 155 -3.17 8.12 11.15
CA HIS A 155 -3.55 8.88 12.35
C HIS A 155 -2.49 9.93 12.75
N ASP A 156 -1.26 9.75 12.29
CA ASP A 156 -0.12 10.61 12.57
C ASP A 156 0.34 11.46 11.38
N GLY A 157 -0.35 11.37 10.24
CA GLY A 157 0.01 12.09 9.01
C GLY A 157 1.33 11.62 8.37
N SER A 158 1.84 10.43 8.70
CA SER A 158 3.13 9.96 8.21
C SER A 158 3.16 9.50 6.75
N ALA A 159 2.00 9.36 6.11
CA ALA A 159 1.90 9.06 4.67
C ALA A 159 1.45 10.30 3.90
N ALA A 160 2.32 10.86 3.06
CA ALA A 160 2.01 12.06 2.28
C ALA A 160 0.98 11.79 1.16
N THR A 161 0.91 10.55 0.68
CA THR A 161 0.08 10.14 -0.46
C THR A 161 -0.68 8.86 -0.16
N LEU A 162 -1.78 8.61 -0.88
CA LEU A 162 -2.49 7.31 -0.79
C LEU A 162 -1.59 6.16 -1.22
N LEU A 163 -0.69 6.41 -2.15
CA LEU A 163 0.31 5.43 -2.55
C LEU A 163 1.22 5.05 -1.36
N ASP A 164 1.68 6.01 -0.58
CA ASP A 164 2.54 5.72 0.59
C ASP A 164 1.81 4.90 1.65
N VAL A 165 0.49 5.06 1.82
CA VAL A 165 -0.31 4.21 2.72
C VAL A 165 -0.21 2.73 2.33
N ILE A 166 -0.33 2.43 1.03
CA ILE A 166 -0.42 1.04 0.54
C ILE A 166 0.90 0.45 0.08
N ARG A 167 1.97 1.24 -0.09
CA ARG A 167 3.27 0.69 -0.49
C ARG A 167 3.88 -0.12 0.64
N PHE A 168 4.26 -1.35 0.30
CA PHE A 168 4.85 -2.29 1.24
C PHE A 168 6.22 -1.81 1.73
N CYS A 169 6.47 -1.88 3.03
CA CYS A 169 7.79 -1.77 3.62
C CYS A 169 8.06 -2.91 4.60
N ASN A 170 9.24 -3.53 4.51
CA ASN A 170 9.62 -4.68 5.32
C ASN A 170 10.69 -4.29 6.35
N THR A 171 10.31 -4.31 7.63
CA THR A 171 11.20 -3.90 8.74
C THR A 171 12.40 -4.83 8.91
N ARG A 172 12.34 -6.07 8.41
CA ARG A 172 13.49 -7.00 8.42
C ARG A 172 14.55 -6.65 7.38
N ARG A 173 14.28 -5.69 6.48
CA ARG A 173 15.14 -5.36 5.32
C ARG A 173 15.56 -3.91 5.29
N THR A 174 14.75 -3.00 5.83
CA THR A 174 15.02 -1.56 5.87
C THR A 174 14.35 -0.94 7.10
N ASP A 175 14.84 0.22 7.51
CA ASP A 175 14.14 1.08 8.46
C ASP A 175 12.96 1.76 7.74
N CYS A 176 11.73 1.36 8.07
CA CYS A 176 10.51 1.88 7.46
C CYS A 176 10.07 3.24 8.03
N GLY A 177 10.79 3.79 9.01
CA GLY A 177 10.61 5.16 9.47
C GLY A 177 11.24 6.21 8.55
N GLN A 178 12.06 5.79 7.58
CA GLN A 178 12.74 6.70 6.66
C GLN A 178 11.75 7.37 5.68
N PRO A 179 11.91 8.68 5.41
CA PRO A 179 11.10 9.37 4.40
C PRO A 179 11.21 8.72 3.02
N GLY A 180 10.12 8.74 2.26
CA GLY A 180 10.06 8.21 0.89
C GLY A 180 9.88 6.69 0.78
N LEU A 181 9.77 5.97 1.90
CA LEU A 181 9.36 4.56 1.94
C LEU A 181 7.85 4.43 2.19
N GLY A 182 7.31 3.26 1.83
CA GLY A 182 5.91 2.95 2.09
C GLY A 182 5.59 2.77 3.59
N ARG A 183 4.34 3.00 3.95
CA ARG A 183 3.80 2.90 5.32
C ARG A 183 2.88 1.70 5.51
N ASN A 184 2.75 0.81 4.51
CA ASN A 184 2.19 -0.52 4.74
C ASN A 184 3.27 -1.44 5.32
N ILE A 185 3.42 -1.36 6.64
CA ILE A 185 4.48 -2.05 7.36
C ILE A 185 4.16 -3.54 7.46
N ASN A 186 5.01 -4.37 6.87
CA ASN A 186 4.91 -5.84 6.89
C ASN A 186 3.54 -6.39 6.42
N ASP A 187 2.87 -5.70 5.48
CA ASP A 187 1.53 -6.06 4.97
C ASP A 187 0.41 -6.04 6.04
N LEU A 188 0.56 -5.24 7.10
CA LEU A 188 -0.45 -5.13 8.17
C LEU A 188 -1.58 -4.15 7.83
N HIS A 189 -1.42 -3.28 6.82
CA HIS A 189 -2.49 -2.44 6.28
C HIS A 189 -2.99 -3.01 4.93
N GLY A 190 -3.33 -4.30 4.93
CA GLY A 190 -3.61 -5.09 3.73
C GLY A 190 -2.33 -5.67 3.11
N ARG A 191 -2.50 -6.72 2.30
CA ARG A 191 -1.37 -7.45 1.69
C ARG A 191 -1.07 -6.93 0.29
N THR A 192 -0.11 -6.02 0.18
CA THR A 192 0.22 -5.33 -1.06
C THR A 192 1.62 -5.67 -1.58
N SER A 193 2.46 -6.35 -0.80
CA SER A 193 3.79 -6.82 -1.24
C SER A 193 3.74 -7.72 -2.49
N LEU A 194 2.58 -8.35 -2.71
CA LEU A 194 2.30 -9.20 -3.85
C LEU A 194 1.80 -8.46 -5.09
N LEU A 195 1.44 -7.17 -4.99
CA LEU A 195 0.80 -6.40 -6.07
C LEU A 195 1.85 -5.78 -7.00
N THR A 196 1.61 -5.88 -8.31
CA THR A 196 2.43 -5.20 -9.31
C THR A 196 2.34 -3.67 -9.18
N PRO A 197 3.31 -2.91 -9.69
CA PRO A 197 3.24 -1.45 -9.69
C PRO A 197 1.97 -0.88 -10.34
N GLN A 198 1.48 -1.48 -11.43
CA GLN A 198 0.22 -1.06 -12.05
C GLN A 198 -0.99 -1.36 -11.16
N GLN A 199 -1.00 -2.49 -10.47
CA GLN A 199 -2.06 -2.83 -9.50
C GLN A 199 -2.06 -1.86 -8.30
N LEU A 200 -0.89 -1.40 -7.83
CA LEU A 200 -0.82 -0.34 -6.83
C LEU A 200 -1.45 0.97 -7.34
N ASN A 201 -1.15 1.36 -8.59
CA ASN A 201 -1.76 2.55 -9.20
C ASN A 201 -3.27 2.41 -9.35
N ASP A 202 -3.75 1.24 -9.77
CA ASP A 202 -5.18 0.94 -9.86
C ASP A 202 -5.85 1.01 -8.46
N LEU A 203 -5.20 0.48 -7.42
CA LEU A 203 -5.69 0.55 -6.04
C LEU A 203 -5.73 1.99 -5.50
N VAL A 204 -4.77 2.85 -5.87
CA VAL A 204 -4.83 4.30 -5.57
C VAL A 204 -5.98 4.96 -6.32
N ALA A 205 -6.20 4.62 -7.58
CA ALA A 205 -7.32 5.15 -8.36
C ALA A 205 -8.67 4.79 -7.72
N PHE A 206 -8.81 3.58 -7.18
CA PHE A 206 -9.98 3.20 -6.40
C PHE A 206 -10.11 4.00 -5.10
N GLN A 207 -9.05 4.14 -4.31
CA GLN A 207 -9.09 4.93 -3.07
C GLN A 207 -9.44 6.40 -3.32
N LYS A 208 -9.06 6.96 -4.47
CA LYS A 208 -9.45 8.32 -4.86
C LYS A 208 -10.93 8.45 -5.23
N ALA A 209 -11.53 7.36 -5.67
CA ALA A 209 -12.90 7.30 -6.15
C ALA A 209 -13.57 6.04 -5.59
N PRO A 210 -13.74 5.88 -4.28
CA PRO A 210 -14.32 4.66 -3.73
C PRO A 210 -15.78 4.55 -4.22
N HIS A 211 -16.14 3.40 -4.79
CA HIS A 211 -17.44 3.18 -5.45
C HIS A 211 -17.84 1.71 -5.41
N GLY A 212 -19.13 1.46 -5.66
CA GLY A 212 -19.68 0.12 -5.86
C GLY A 212 -19.63 -0.77 -4.62
N PRO A 213 -20.17 -2.00 -4.72
CA PRO A 213 -20.13 -2.92 -3.60
C PRO A 213 -18.69 -3.39 -3.34
N VAL A 214 -18.35 -3.43 -2.06
CA VAL A 214 -17.15 -4.09 -1.53
C VAL A 214 -17.62 -5.35 -0.82
N ALA A 215 -17.41 -6.50 -1.47
CA ALA A 215 -17.77 -7.79 -0.91
C ALA A 215 -16.59 -8.74 -1.13
N ALA A 216 -16.15 -9.40 -0.07
CA ALA A 216 -15.25 -10.53 -0.17
C ALA A 216 -16.01 -11.70 -0.83
N GLY A 217 -15.55 -12.20 -1.99
CA GLY A 217 -16.16 -13.41 -2.58
C GLY A 217 -16.02 -13.67 -4.09
N ALA A 218 -15.36 -12.82 -4.88
CA ALA A 218 -15.09 -13.15 -6.28
C ALA A 218 -13.88 -14.11 -6.44
N GLU A 219 -13.76 -14.76 -7.61
CA GLU A 219 -12.50 -15.39 -8.01
C GLU A 219 -11.35 -14.39 -7.86
N SER A 220 -10.27 -14.79 -7.19
CA SER A 220 -9.12 -13.92 -6.95
C SER A 220 -8.51 -13.45 -8.27
N VAL A 221 -8.41 -12.13 -8.44
CA VAL A 221 -7.75 -11.46 -9.57
C VAL A 221 -6.24 -11.41 -9.38
N VAL A 222 -5.75 -11.74 -8.18
CA VAL A 222 -4.33 -11.81 -7.84
C VAL A 222 -3.82 -13.25 -7.91
N LYS A 223 -2.94 -13.57 -8.85
CA LYS A 223 -2.24 -14.87 -8.91
C LYS A 223 -0.75 -14.66 -8.66
N ALA A 224 -0.37 -14.51 -7.40
CA ALA A 224 1.00 -14.17 -7.00
C ALA A 224 1.80 -15.39 -6.50
N GLY A 225 2.95 -15.64 -7.12
CA GLY A 225 3.99 -16.53 -6.58
C GLY A 225 5.02 -15.75 -5.75
N GLN A 226 6.01 -16.44 -5.19
CA GLN A 226 7.06 -15.80 -4.41
C GLN A 226 8.22 -15.33 -5.31
N PHE A 227 8.79 -14.17 -5.01
CA PHE A 227 9.95 -13.64 -5.72
C PHE A 227 11.06 -13.29 -4.74
N ALA A 228 12.29 -13.71 -5.07
CA ALA A 228 13.48 -13.44 -4.28
C ALA A 228 14.60 -12.89 -5.17
N LEU A 229 14.76 -11.57 -5.15
CA LEU A 229 15.72 -10.74 -5.84
C LEU A 229 17.05 -10.84 -5.12
N ARG A 230 18.04 -11.28 -5.87
CA ARG A 230 19.44 -11.35 -5.43
C ARG A 230 20.27 -10.20 -5.99
N THR A 231 19.91 -9.68 -7.15
CA THR A 231 20.59 -8.55 -7.77
C THR A 231 19.57 -7.67 -8.45
N VAL A 232 19.59 -6.39 -8.11
CA VAL A 232 18.94 -5.33 -8.87
C VAL A 232 20.03 -4.29 -9.12
N LEU A 233 20.32 -4.02 -10.38
CA LEU A 233 21.23 -2.97 -10.79
C LEU A 233 20.53 -2.13 -11.84
N LEU A 234 20.36 -0.84 -11.55
CA LEU A 234 19.85 0.16 -12.47
C LEU A 234 20.97 1.17 -12.71
N LYS A 235 21.40 1.35 -13.95
CA LYS A 235 22.38 2.35 -14.33
C LYS A 235 21.73 3.34 -15.30
N PHE A 236 21.53 4.55 -14.83
CA PHE A 236 20.94 5.63 -15.59
C PHE A 236 21.93 6.16 -16.64
N GLY A 237 21.41 6.42 -17.84
CA GLY A 237 22.18 6.98 -18.93
C GLY A 237 22.31 8.50 -18.79
N LYS A 238 23.38 9.10 -19.31
CA LYS A 238 23.48 10.57 -19.43
C LYS A 238 22.41 11.19 -20.36
N ARG A 239 21.74 10.35 -21.15
CA ARG A 239 20.68 10.69 -22.10
C ARG A 239 19.61 9.59 -22.06
N PRO A 240 18.35 9.89 -22.38
CA PRO A 240 17.31 8.88 -22.59
C PRO A 240 17.79 7.75 -23.52
N GLY A 241 17.35 6.52 -23.23
CA GLY A 241 17.73 5.33 -24.02
C GLY A 241 19.20 4.91 -23.91
N ARG A 242 19.97 5.43 -22.94
CA ARG A 242 21.36 4.99 -22.67
C ARG A 242 21.52 4.25 -21.35
N GLY A 243 20.42 3.93 -20.69
CA GLY A 243 20.41 3.16 -19.46
C GLY A 243 20.76 1.69 -19.66
N ARG A 244 21.11 1.04 -18.56
CA ARG A 244 21.36 -0.41 -18.47
C ARG A 244 20.77 -0.92 -17.18
N PHE A 245 20.26 -2.14 -17.20
CA PHE A 245 19.84 -2.78 -15.97
C PHE A 245 20.14 -4.27 -15.98
N ARG A 246 20.31 -4.82 -14.78
CA ARG A 246 20.46 -6.26 -14.57
C ARG A 246 19.66 -6.68 -13.36
N ILE A 247 18.81 -7.69 -13.56
CA ILE A 247 18.01 -8.31 -12.51
C ILE A 247 18.38 -9.78 -12.41
N VAL A 248 18.58 -10.27 -11.19
CA VAL A 248 18.76 -11.69 -10.90
C VAL A 248 17.90 -12.04 -9.70
N GLY A 249 17.14 -13.13 -9.80
CA GLY A 249 16.33 -13.62 -8.69
C GLY A 249 15.82 -15.04 -8.92
N THR A 250 15.01 -15.51 -7.98
CA THR A 250 14.30 -16.78 -8.04
C THR A 250 12.81 -16.52 -7.93
N ALA A 251 12.02 -17.08 -8.85
CA ALA A 251 10.57 -17.03 -8.87
C ALA A 251 10.01 -18.42 -8.56
N THR A 252 9.22 -18.52 -7.51
CA THR A 252 8.65 -19.77 -6.98
C THR A 252 7.14 -19.76 -7.18
N PRO A 253 6.61 -20.44 -8.21
CA PRO A 253 5.18 -20.40 -8.55
C PRO A 253 4.30 -21.16 -7.56
N GLY A 254 4.84 -22.12 -6.82
CA GLY A 254 4.04 -23.08 -6.07
C GLY A 254 3.13 -23.89 -7.00
N SER A 255 1.83 -23.95 -6.70
CA SER A 255 0.83 -24.62 -7.53
C SER A 255 0.31 -23.77 -8.70
N LEU A 256 0.77 -22.52 -8.84
CA LEU A 256 0.27 -21.62 -9.88
C LEU A 256 0.76 -22.05 -11.27
N PRO A 257 -0.11 -21.99 -12.29
CA PRO A 257 0.30 -22.32 -13.65
C PRO A 257 1.30 -21.27 -14.16
N VAL A 258 2.48 -21.75 -14.54
CA VAL A 258 3.48 -20.96 -15.26
C VAL A 258 3.94 -21.76 -16.47
N ASP A 259 3.47 -21.35 -17.65
CA ASP A 259 3.98 -21.81 -18.92
C ASP A 259 4.80 -20.71 -19.60
N PRO A 260 6.14 -20.82 -19.56
CA PRO A 260 7.05 -19.92 -20.25
C PRO A 260 6.81 -19.74 -21.75
N LYS A 261 6.13 -20.68 -22.43
CA LYS A 261 6.00 -20.67 -23.89
C LYS A 261 4.74 -20.00 -24.42
N THR A 262 3.67 -19.95 -23.63
CA THR A 262 2.35 -19.51 -24.11
C THR A 262 1.91 -18.15 -23.58
N GLY A 263 2.42 -17.73 -22.42
CA GLY A 263 1.95 -16.50 -21.75
C GLY A 263 2.67 -15.20 -22.12
N GLY A 264 3.72 -15.26 -22.95
CA GLY A 264 4.68 -14.15 -23.03
C GLY A 264 5.26 -13.83 -21.65
N LEU A 265 5.98 -12.72 -21.53
CA LEU A 265 6.53 -12.29 -20.25
C LEU A 265 6.65 -10.77 -20.21
N SER A 266 6.15 -10.16 -19.14
CA SER A 266 6.38 -8.76 -18.84
C SER A 266 7.26 -8.60 -17.61
N LEU A 267 8.17 -7.63 -17.68
CA LEU A 267 9.00 -7.19 -16.58
C LEU A 267 8.73 -5.72 -16.35
N THR A 268 8.37 -5.36 -15.13
CA THR A 268 8.20 -3.98 -14.69
C THR A 268 9.27 -3.63 -13.67
N LEU A 269 9.95 -2.52 -13.91
CA LEU A 269 10.77 -1.82 -12.92
C LEU A 269 10.02 -0.54 -12.55
N ALA A 270 9.81 -0.27 -11.27
CA ALA A 270 9.06 0.91 -10.86
C ALA A 270 9.60 1.56 -9.60
N VAL A 271 9.39 2.86 -9.51
CA VAL A 271 9.70 3.71 -8.36
C VAL A 271 8.48 4.58 -8.01
N PRO A 272 8.28 4.97 -6.75
CA PRO A 272 7.25 5.95 -6.40
C PRO A 272 7.57 7.33 -6.99
N ALA A 273 6.56 8.06 -7.44
CA ALA A 273 6.64 9.49 -7.74
C ALA A 273 5.32 10.17 -7.34
N GLY A 274 5.28 10.70 -6.12
CA GLY A 274 4.05 11.23 -5.53
C GLY A 274 2.97 10.15 -5.44
N GLU A 275 1.84 10.40 -6.07
CA GLU A 275 0.62 9.59 -5.99
C GLU A 275 0.60 8.33 -6.88
N ALA A 276 1.67 8.04 -7.62
CA ALA A 276 1.74 6.88 -8.50
C ALA A 276 3.12 6.22 -8.52
N MET A 277 3.14 4.91 -8.78
CA MET A 277 4.32 4.19 -9.24
C MET A 277 4.58 4.58 -10.69
N VAL A 278 5.77 5.14 -10.96
CA VAL A 278 6.27 5.33 -12.32
C VAL A 278 6.88 4.03 -12.80
N VAL A 279 6.45 3.58 -13.98
CA VAL A 279 6.74 2.23 -14.48
C VAL A 279 7.62 2.27 -15.73
N HIS A 280 8.63 1.41 -15.75
CA HIS A 280 9.33 1.00 -16.97
C HIS A 280 8.93 -0.44 -17.28
N LEU A 281 8.10 -0.62 -18.30
CA LEU A 281 7.60 -1.90 -18.75
C LEU A 281 8.48 -2.43 -19.89
N THR A 282 8.86 -3.70 -19.79
CA THR A 282 9.47 -4.47 -20.86
C THR A 282 8.62 -5.69 -21.15
N GLU A 283 8.17 -5.84 -22.40
CA GLU A 283 7.38 -6.98 -22.83
C GLU A 283 8.16 -7.87 -23.81
N ALA A 284 8.08 -9.17 -23.59
CA ALA A 284 8.62 -10.16 -24.50
C ALA A 284 7.51 -11.15 -24.90
N PRO A 285 7.03 -11.09 -26.15
CA PRO A 285 5.88 -11.88 -26.57
C PRO A 285 6.22 -13.37 -26.68
N ALA A 286 5.21 -14.22 -26.52
CA ALA A 286 5.34 -15.69 -26.52
C ALA A 286 6.10 -16.24 -27.74
N GLN A 287 5.88 -15.67 -28.93
CA GLN A 287 6.54 -16.11 -30.17
C GLN A 287 8.07 -15.85 -30.18
N LYS A 288 8.58 -15.06 -29.24
CA LYS A 288 10.02 -14.75 -29.10
C LYS A 288 10.71 -15.58 -28.03
N VAL A 289 10.02 -16.55 -27.45
CA VAL A 289 10.58 -17.48 -26.47
C VAL A 289 11.34 -18.59 -27.19
N LYS A 290 12.66 -18.61 -27.01
CA LYS A 290 13.53 -19.70 -27.46
C LYS A 290 13.92 -20.56 -26.25
N GLY A 291 13.74 -21.87 -26.31
CA GLY A 291 14.10 -22.72 -25.17
C GLY A 291 13.59 -24.15 -25.22
N GLY A 292 14.27 -25.02 -24.47
CA GLY A 292 13.96 -26.45 -24.32
C GLY A 292 13.15 -26.75 -23.06
N ARG A 293 13.44 -27.88 -22.39
CA ARG A 293 12.76 -28.28 -21.15
C ARG A 293 13.13 -27.41 -19.93
N HIS A 294 14.38 -26.97 -19.84
CA HIS A 294 14.94 -26.37 -18.62
C HIS A 294 15.31 -24.88 -18.73
N ARG A 295 15.53 -24.35 -19.93
CA ARG A 295 15.96 -22.95 -20.11
C ARG A 295 15.15 -22.28 -21.21
N PHE A 296 14.61 -21.12 -20.87
CA PHE A 296 13.79 -20.27 -21.73
C PHE A 296 14.47 -18.92 -21.86
N SER A 297 14.55 -18.41 -23.07
CA SER A 297 15.14 -17.12 -23.42
C SER A 297 14.09 -16.30 -24.13
N TYR A 298 13.72 -15.19 -23.52
CA TYR A 298 12.83 -14.20 -24.10
C TYR A 298 13.66 -13.04 -24.62
N ARG A 299 13.22 -12.48 -25.74
CA ARG A 299 13.80 -11.27 -26.30
C ARG A 299 12.66 -10.32 -26.69
N THR A 300 12.87 -9.04 -26.41
CA THR A 300 11.99 -7.98 -26.87
C THR A 300 11.88 -7.96 -28.40
N PRO A 301 10.79 -7.41 -28.96
CA PRO A 301 10.69 -7.07 -30.38
C PRO A 301 11.89 -6.26 -30.88
N ARG A 302 12.18 -6.33 -32.18
CA ARG A 302 13.33 -5.59 -32.78
C ARG A 302 13.15 -4.07 -32.73
N SER A 303 11.91 -3.58 -32.65
CA SER A 303 11.55 -2.17 -32.48
C SER A 303 11.99 -1.61 -31.12
N ASP A 304 12.20 -2.48 -30.13
CA ASP A 304 12.35 -2.09 -28.76
C ASP A 304 13.83 -2.19 -28.32
N PRO A 305 14.23 -1.46 -27.26
CA PRO A 305 15.53 -1.65 -26.65
C PRO A 305 15.81 -3.13 -26.36
N PRO A 306 17.04 -3.62 -26.63
CA PRO A 306 17.34 -5.03 -26.47
C PRO A 306 17.37 -5.40 -24.99
N VAL A 307 16.35 -6.17 -24.56
CA VAL A 307 16.31 -6.82 -23.26
C VAL A 307 16.32 -8.33 -23.48
N THR A 308 17.23 -9.01 -22.78
CA THR A 308 17.27 -10.48 -22.75
C THR A 308 16.83 -10.96 -21.39
N ILE A 309 15.84 -11.84 -21.37
CA ILE A 309 15.31 -12.43 -20.15
C ILE A 309 15.54 -13.94 -20.24
N HIS A 310 16.23 -14.50 -19.26
CA HIS A 310 16.42 -15.93 -19.14
C HIS A 310 15.67 -16.45 -17.92
N LEU A 311 14.80 -17.43 -18.13
CA LEU A 311 14.21 -18.25 -17.08
C LEU A 311 14.80 -19.65 -17.17
N THR A 312 15.45 -20.09 -16.11
CA THR A 312 15.95 -21.47 -16.00
C THR A 312 15.13 -22.18 -14.94
N ARG A 313 14.40 -23.22 -15.34
CA ARG A 313 13.66 -24.09 -14.42
C ARG A 313 14.65 -24.81 -13.51
N LEU A 314 14.43 -24.69 -12.21
CA LEU A 314 15.17 -25.34 -11.14
C LEU A 314 14.41 -26.59 -10.67
N GLU A 315 14.94 -27.26 -9.65
CA GLU A 315 14.24 -28.33 -8.95
C GLU A 315 12.93 -27.82 -8.33
N PHE A 316 11.96 -28.72 -8.13
CA PHE A 316 10.66 -28.44 -7.53
C PHE A 316 9.77 -27.41 -8.27
N GLY A 317 10.13 -27.04 -9.51
CA GLY A 317 9.31 -26.17 -10.36
C GLY A 317 9.61 -24.68 -10.24
N ASP A 318 10.62 -24.30 -9.44
CA ASP A 318 11.12 -22.94 -9.34
C ASP A 318 11.80 -22.45 -10.61
N TYR A 319 11.97 -21.14 -10.75
CA TYR A 319 12.68 -20.54 -11.87
C TYR A 319 13.75 -19.56 -11.39
N ARG A 320 14.98 -19.75 -11.86
CA ARG A 320 16.01 -18.71 -11.81
C ARG A 320 15.79 -17.71 -12.93
N LEU A 321 15.63 -16.45 -12.57
CA LEU A 321 15.53 -15.32 -13.48
C LEU A 321 16.88 -14.62 -13.64
N VAL A 322 17.27 -14.34 -14.89
CA VAL A 322 18.37 -13.42 -15.22
C VAL A 322 17.93 -12.49 -16.34
N VAL A 323 17.85 -11.20 -16.05
CA VAL A 323 17.53 -10.16 -17.02
C VAL A 323 18.72 -9.25 -17.27
N ASN A 324 18.94 -8.91 -18.53
CA ASN A 324 19.89 -7.87 -18.93
C ASN A 324 19.24 -6.94 -19.94
N GLY A 325 19.07 -5.68 -19.57
CA GLY A 325 18.62 -4.61 -20.46
C GLY A 325 19.77 -3.70 -20.86
N ARG A 326 19.83 -3.34 -22.15
CA ARG A 326 20.78 -2.35 -22.68
C ARG A 326 20.03 -1.31 -23.50
N ARG A 327 20.54 -0.08 -23.50
CA ARG A 327 19.89 1.06 -24.20
C ARG A 327 18.45 1.30 -23.71
N ALA A 328 18.18 0.93 -22.46
CA ALA A 328 16.87 1.14 -21.86
C ALA A 328 16.69 2.62 -21.56
N ASP A 329 15.50 3.15 -21.79
CA ASP A 329 15.14 4.46 -21.29
C ASP A 329 14.61 4.33 -19.86
N LEU A 330 15.49 4.62 -18.90
CA LEU A 330 15.20 4.57 -17.47
C LEU A 330 15.01 5.97 -16.88
N SER A 331 14.94 7.02 -17.72
CA SER A 331 14.88 8.42 -17.28
C SER A 331 13.71 8.69 -16.34
N ALA A 332 12.56 8.08 -16.59
CA ALA A 332 11.37 8.20 -15.74
C ALA A 332 11.57 7.60 -14.33
N LEU A 333 12.52 6.67 -14.16
CA LEU A 333 12.86 6.07 -12.86
C LEU A 333 13.96 6.84 -12.12
N ASP A 334 14.62 7.82 -12.76
CA ASP A 334 15.71 8.61 -12.21
C ASP A 334 15.15 9.85 -11.47
N ASN A 335 14.35 9.61 -10.43
CA ASN A 335 13.66 10.64 -9.65
C ASN A 335 14.18 10.76 -8.20
N GLY A 336 15.31 10.12 -7.90
CA GLY A 336 15.92 10.08 -6.56
C GLY A 336 15.33 9.02 -5.62
N ALA A 337 14.25 8.32 -5.99
CA ALA A 337 13.71 7.25 -5.18
C ALA A 337 14.66 6.03 -5.15
N LEU A 338 14.92 5.55 -3.94
CA LEU A 338 15.71 4.33 -3.72
C LEU A 338 14.82 3.08 -3.61
N ASP A 339 13.53 3.28 -3.39
CA ASP A 339 12.57 2.22 -3.20
C ASP A 339 12.07 1.68 -4.55
N VAL A 340 12.56 0.50 -4.93
CA VAL A 340 12.32 -0.09 -6.26
C VAL A 340 11.47 -1.34 -6.13
N THR A 341 10.37 -1.38 -6.88
CA THR A 341 9.55 -2.58 -7.05
C THR A 341 9.88 -3.23 -8.39
N VAL A 342 10.21 -4.52 -8.35
CA VAL A 342 10.37 -5.34 -9.56
C VAL A 342 9.22 -6.33 -9.63
N ALA A 343 8.51 -6.33 -10.74
CA ALA A 343 7.45 -7.30 -11.02
C ALA A 343 7.75 -8.07 -12.30
N LEU A 344 7.61 -9.39 -12.24
CA LEU A 344 7.65 -10.29 -13.39
C LEU A 344 6.28 -10.92 -13.54
N VAL A 345 5.67 -10.83 -14.71
CA VAL A 345 4.38 -11.49 -15.00
C VAL A 345 4.55 -12.43 -16.19
N THR A 346 4.03 -13.64 -16.05
CA THR A 346 4.05 -14.67 -17.09
C THR A 346 2.69 -15.37 -17.12
N GLY A 347 1.97 -15.23 -18.24
CA GLY A 347 0.54 -15.59 -18.26
C GLY A 347 -0.23 -14.73 -17.27
N GLN A 348 -0.92 -15.36 -16.31
CA GLN A 348 -1.64 -14.65 -15.25
C GLN A 348 -0.86 -14.60 -13.93
N THR A 349 0.29 -15.26 -13.84
CA THR A 349 1.05 -15.38 -12.59
C THR A 349 2.04 -14.24 -12.46
N GLN A 350 2.00 -13.53 -11.33
CA GLN A 350 2.89 -12.42 -11.00
C GLN A 350 3.87 -12.80 -9.90
N PHE A 351 5.08 -12.25 -9.99
CA PHE A 351 6.15 -12.39 -9.02
C PHE A 351 6.65 -10.99 -8.71
N VAL A 352 6.41 -10.51 -7.50
CA VAL A 352 6.70 -9.14 -7.12
C VAL A 352 7.58 -9.13 -5.91
N GLU A 353 8.57 -8.25 -5.92
CA GLU A 353 9.31 -7.94 -4.71
C GLU A 353 9.78 -6.49 -4.74
N ASN A 354 9.58 -5.84 -3.60
CA ASN A 354 10.06 -4.51 -3.33
C ASN A 354 11.44 -4.56 -2.63
N ARG A 355 12.34 -3.68 -3.03
CA ARG A 355 13.69 -3.54 -2.48
C ARG A 355 14.11 -2.07 -2.44
N VAL A 356 14.55 -1.63 -1.28
CA VAL A 356 15.35 -0.40 -1.14
C VAL A 356 16.77 -0.65 -1.65
N LEU A 357 17.19 0.14 -2.62
CA LEU A 357 18.52 0.10 -3.24
C LEU A 357 19.43 1.15 -2.63
N THR A 358 20.73 1.04 -2.92
CA THR A 358 21.74 2.04 -2.57
C THR A 358 22.25 2.74 -3.81
N ALA A 359 22.37 4.06 -3.77
CA ALA A 359 23.05 4.82 -4.81
C ALA A 359 24.57 4.59 -4.74
N SER A 360 25.19 4.43 -5.91
CA SER A 360 26.65 4.43 -6.06
C SER A 360 27.21 5.85 -6.03
N ASN A 361 28.49 5.98 -5.70
CA ASN A 361 29.23 7.24 -5.75
C ASN A 361 29.19 7.93 -7.12
N ASP A 362 28.90 7.20 -8.20
CA ASP A 362 28.77 7.80 -9.55
C ASP A 362 27.46 8.59 -9.77
N GLY A 363 26.58 8.60 -8.75
CA GLY A 363 25.30 9.32 -8.71
C GLY A 363 24.26 8.83 -9.71
N ARG A 364 24.54 7.75 -10.44
CA ARG A 364 23.71 7.28 -11.58
C ARG A 364 23.47 5.79 -11.58
N THR A 365 23.96 5.08 -10.57
CA THR A 365 23.78 3.65 -10.43
C THR A 365 23.09 3.36 -9.10
N LEU A 366 21.95 2.67 -9.16
CA LEU A 366 21.30 2.06 -8.00
C LEU A 366 21.62 0.57 -7.98
N VAL A 367 22.00 0.06 -6.82
CA VAL A 367 22.32 -1.36 -6.63
C VAL A 367 21.67 -1.92 -5.39
N LEU A 368 21.21 -3.16 -5.48
CA LEU A 368 20.88 -3.96 -4.32
C LEU A 368 22.18 -4.42 -3.66
N GLY A 369 22.58 -3.73 -2.60
CA GLY A 369 23.82 -4.01 -1.89
C GLY A 369 23.82 -5.41 -1.25
N ASN A 370 24.87 -6.20 -1.49
CA ASN A 370 25.25 -7.23 -0.53
C ASN A 370 25.78 -6.48 0.70
N ARG A 371 25.02 -6.42 1.79
CA ARG A 371 25.62 -6.18 3.11
C ARG A 371 26.43 -7.42 3.49
N ARG A 372 27.66 -7.49 2.98
CA ARG A 372 28.77 -8.16 3.65
C ARG A 372 29.92 -7.17 3.70
N ARG A 373 30.28 -6.79 4.94
CA ARG A 373 31.41 -5.94 5.39
C ARG A 373 31.16 -4.42 5.28
N TRP A 374 30.88 -3.80 6.41
CA TRP A 374 31.92 -3.17 7.24
C TRP A 374 31.79 -3.71 8.66
#